data_AF-A0A7Y3WSE9-F1
#
_entry.id   AF-A0A7Y3WSE9-F1
#
_cell.length_a   1.000
_cell.length_b   1.000
_cell.length_c   1.000
_cell.angle_alpha   90.00
_cell.angle_beta   90.00
_cell.angle_gamma   90.00
#
_symmetry.space_group_name_H-M   'P 1'
#
loop_
_entity.id
_entity.type
_entity.pdbx_description
1 polymer ?
#
loop_
_entity_poly.entity_id
_entity_poly.type
_entity_poly.pdbx_seq_one_letter_code
_entity_poly.pdbx_strand_id
1 'polypeptide(L)'
;MKIDGVKPNVINFYKKNTAKAEVKVTKVPKDTIELSAAGKNLSALALDGKSVNFNEKIATIKNKVNNGTYNVDSKLVAKRIIDNMKGRDI
;
A
#
# COMPACT_ATOMS: atom_id res chain seq x y z
N MET A 1 31.07 33.05 49.91
CA MET A 1 31.21 31.65 49.43
C MET A 1 29.94 31.25 48.69
N LYS A 2 30.03 30.87 47.42
CA LYS A 2 28.93 30.22 46.69
C LYS A 2 29.12 28.72 46.85
N ILE A 3 28.10 28.04 47.37
CA ILE A 3 28.08 26.57 47.51
C ILE A 3 27.11 26.08 46.45
N ASP A 4 27.64 25.58 45.33
CA ASP A 4 26.83 24.95 44.30
C ASP A 4 26.48 23.52 44.77
N GLY A 5 25.20 23.30 45.04
CA GLY A 5 24.67 22.02 45.52
C GLY A 5 24.93 20.90 44.51
N VAL A 6 25.45 19.77 45.01
CA VAL A 6 25.68 18.56 44.23
C VAL A 6 24.35 18.10 43.62
N LYS A 7 24.21 18.23 42.29
CA LYS A 7 23.03 17.73 41.59
C LYS A 7 23.02 16.20 41.68
N PRO A 8 21.95 15.56 42.18
CA PRO A 8 21.86 14.12 42.12
C PRO A 8 21.50 13.77 40.68
N ASN A 9 22.51 13.53 39.84
CA ASN A 9 22.33 12.72 38.65
C ASN A 9 22.05 11.29 39.14
N VAL A 10 20.81 11.04 39.54
CA VAL A 10 20.27 9.69 39.72
C VAL A 10 20.19 9.04 38.35
N ILE A 11 21.35 8.68 37.82
CA ILE A 11 21.48 7.77 36.70
C ILE A 11 20.88 6.46 37.20
N ASN A 12 19.67 6.16 36.70
CA ASN A 12 18.92 4.99 37.10
C ASN A 12 19.63 3.73 36.58
N PHE A 13 20.56 3.19 37.37
CA PHE A 13 21.43 2.05 37.00
C PHE A 13 20.64 0.77 36.72
N TYR A 14 19.40 0.67 37.21
CA TYR A 14 18.53 -0.49 37.04
C TYR A 14 17.81 -0.55 35.68
N LYS A 15 17.90 0.48 34.83
CA LYS A 15 17.32 0.45 33.47
C LYS A 15 18.09 -0.39 32.44
N LYS A 16 19.20 -1.04 32.82
CA LYS A 16 20.02 -1.85 31.91
C LYS A 16 19.71 -3.36 31.91
N ASN A 17 18.80 -3.85 32.76
CA ASN A 17 18.54 -5.29 32.89
C ASN A 17 17.27 -5.80 32.20
N THR A 18 16.63 -5.01 31.33
CA THR A 18 15.73 -5.61 30.35
C THR A 18 16.59 -6.20 29.25
N ALA A 19 16.91 -7.49 29.37
CA ALA A 19 17.37 -8.27 28.23
C ALA A 19 16.38 -7.98 27.10
N LYS A 20 16.86 -7.32 26.04
CA LYS A 20 16.08 -7.22 24.81
C LYS A 20 15.89 -8.66 24.39
N ALA A 21 14.69 -9.19 24.61
CA ALA A 21 14.31 -10.44 24.00
C ALA A 21 14.45 -10.18 22.50
N GLU A 22 15.51 -10.72 21.90
CA GLU A 22 15.57 -10.84 20.46
C GLU A 22 14.37 -11.70 20.11
N VAL A 23 13.31 -11.05 19.64
CA VAL A 23 12.18 -11.73 19.03
C VAL A 23 12.76 -12.40 17.81
N LYS A 24 13.22 -13.64 17.96
CA LYS A 24 13.54 -14.51 16.85
C LYS A 24 12.23 -14.63 16.10
N VAL A 25 12.13 -13.91 14.99
CA VAL A 25 11.01 -14.03 14.06
C VAL A 25 11.08 -15.46 13.55
N THR A 26 10.34 -16.35 14.21
CA THR A 26 10.12 -17.71 13.75
C THR A 26 9.35 -17.57 12.45
N LYS A 27 10.07 -17.71 11.33
CA LYS A 27 9.48 -17.64 10.00
C LYS A 27 8.50 -18.82 9.92
N VAL A 28 7.21 -18.52 9.94
CA VAL A 28 6.16 -19.53 9.75
C VAL A 28 6.43 -20.19 8.40
N PRO A 29 6.51 -21.54 8.31
CA PRO A 29 6.63 -22.22 7.03
C PRO A 29 5.41 -21.84 6.19
N LYS A 30 5.67 -21.27 5.02
CA LYS A 30 4.64 -20.90 4.05
C LYS A 30 4.88 -21.70 2.79
N ASP A 31 3.80 -22.17 2.20
CA ASP A 31 3.86 -22.81 0.90
C ASP A 31 4.25 -21.77 -0.16
N THR A 32 5.14 -22.18 -1.06
CA THR A 32 5.62 -21.35 -2.17
C THR A 32 5.39 -22.09 -3.48
N ILE A 33 4.91 -21.37 -4.49
CA ILE A 33 4.79 -21.86 -5.86
C ILE A 33 5.83 -21.16 -6.74
N GLU A 34 6.38 -21.88 -7.72
CA GLU A 34 7.31 -21.29 -8.69
C GLU A 34 6.57 -20.83 -9.95
N LEU A 35 6.78 -19.58 -10.32
CA LEU A 35 6.33 -19.03 -11.60
C LEU A 35 7.49 -19.02 -12.60
N SER A 36 7.19 -19.28 -13.87
CA SER A 36 8.15 -19.10 -14.96
C SER A 36 8.63 -17.65 -15.03
N ALA A 37 9.80 -17.41 -15.61
CA ALA A 37 10.32 -16.04 -15.78
C ALA A 37 9.31 -15.14 -16.52
N ALA A 38 8.67 -15.69 -17.55
CA ALA A 38 7.58 -15.00 -18.26
C ALA A 38 6.37 -14.73 -17.36
N GLY A 39 5.94 -15.71 -16.55
CA GLY A 39 4.84 -15.55 -15.61
C GLY A 39 5.11 -14.50 -14.52
N LYS A 40 6.35 -14.41 -14.03
CA LYS A 40 6.78 -13.37 -13.09
C LYS A 40 6.70 -11.98 -13.71
N ASN A 41 7.16 -11.82 -14.95
CA ASN A 41 7.11 -10.54 -15.66
C ASN A 41 5.67 -10.11 -15.96
N LEU A 42 4.82 -11.03 -16.40
CA LEU A 42 3.40 -10.75 -16.66
C LEU A 42 2.63 -10.43 -15.36
N SER A 43 2.92 -11.16 -14.27
CA SER A 43 2.34 -10.87 -12.97
C SER A 43 2.80 -9.52 -12.43
N ALA A 44 4.08 -9.16 -12.62
CA ALA A 44 4.58 -7.83 -12.25
C ALA A 44 3.82 -6.73 -13.00
N LEU A 45 3.56 -6.90 -14.30
CA LEU A 45 2.76 -5.95 -15.11
C LEU A 45 1.29 -5.87 -14.66
N ALA A 46 0.70 -6.99 -14.23
CA ALA A 46 -0.66 -7.01 -13.68
C ALA A 46 -0.73 -6.31 -12.30
N LEU A 47 0.29 -6.49 -11.46
CA LEU A 47 0.42 -5.81 -10.17
C LEU A 47 0.78 -4.33 -10.33
N ASP A 48 1.51 -3.97 -11.39
CA ASP A 48 1.79 -2.58 -11.81
C ASP A 48 0.61 -1.89 -12.51
N GLY A 49 -0.59 -2.47 -12.46
CA GLY A 49 -1.85 -1.87 -12.90
C GLY A 49 -2.22 -0.52 -12.23
N LYS A 50 -1.31 0.08 -11.45
CA LYS A 50 -1.43 1.42 -10.86
C LYS A 50 -0.19 2.29 -11.05
N SER A 51 0.12 2.64 -12.29
CA SER A 51 0.71 3.96 -12.57
C SER A 51 0.15 4.61 -13.84
N VAL A 52 -1.05 4.22 -14.28
CA VAL A 52 -1.84 5.13 -15.11
C VAL A 52 -2.09 6.36 -14.25
N ASN A 53 -1.71 7.56 -14.71
CA ASN A 53 -1.93 8.84 -14.03
C ASN A 53 -3.43 9.04 -13.72
N PHE A 54 -3.91 8.43 -12.64
CA PHE A 54 -5.31 8.48 -12.24
C PHE A 54 -5.73 9.93 -11.98
N ASN A 55 -4.80 10.76 -11.49
CA ASN A 55 -5.03 12.17 -11.27
C ASN A 55 -5.40 12.93 -12.55
N GLU A 56 -4.66 12.72 -13.64
CA GLU A 56 -4.95 13.37 -14.93
C GLU A 56 -6.28 12.86 -15.52
N LYS A 57 -6.50 11.54 -15.45
CA LYS A 57 -7.76 10.93 -15.93
C LYS A 57 -8.98 11.41 -15.13
N ILE A 58 -8.84 11.54 -13.81
CA ILE A 58 -9.90 12.06 -12.94
C ILE A 58 -10.15 13.55 -13.22
N ALA A 59 -9.09 14.36 -13.38
CA ALA A 59 -9.21 15.78 -13.67
C ALA A 59 -9.92 16.03 -15.01
N THR A 60 -9.56 15.27 -16.05
CA THR A 60 -10.21 15.38 -17.36
C THR A 60 -11.69 14.98 -17.33
N ILE A 61 -12.05 13.92 -16.60
CA ILE A 61 -13.45 13.53 -16.41
C ILE A 61 -14.21 14.63 -15.66
N LYS A 62 -13.67 15.14 -14.55
CA LYS A 62 -14.27 16.24 -13.78
C LYS A 62 -14.52 17.48 -14.64
N ASN A 63 -13.54 17.87 -15.46
CA ASN A 63 -13.69 19.00 -16.38
C ASN A 63 -14.81 18.77 -17.40
N LYS A 64 -14.89 17.56 -18.00
CA LYS A 64 -15.97 17.22 -18.94
C LYS A 64 -17.35 17.26 -18.28
N VAL A 65 -17.46 16.79 -17.04
CA VAL A 65 -18.71 16.83 -16.28
C VAL A 65 -19.11 18.28 -15.97
N ASN A 66 -18.19 19.09 -15.46
CA ASN A 66 -18.43 20.51 -15.15
C ASN A 66 -18.84 21.31 -16.39
N ASN A 67 -18.23 21.01 -17.54
CA ASN A 67 -18.52 21.68 -18.81
C ASN A 67 -19.76 21.09 -19.52
N GLY A 68 -20.44 20.09 -18.94
CA GLY A 68 -21.60 19.44 -19.55
C GLY A 68 -21.31 18.63 -20.82
N THR A 69 -20.04 18.36 -21.12
CA THR A 69 -19.59 17.63 -22.33
C THR A 69 -19.31 16.16 -22.07
N TYR A 70 -19.59 15.68 -20.85
CA TYR A 70 -19.45 14.27 -20.50
C TYR A 70 -20.62 13.46 -21.06
N ASN A 71 -20.35 12.68 -22.12
CA ASN A 71 -21.33 11.76 -22.68
C ASN A 71 -21.19 10.37 -22.05
N VAL A 72 -22.29 9.82 -21.54
CA VAL A 72 -22.32 8.49 -20.94
C VAL A 72 -22.54 7.45 -22.03
N ASP A 73 -21.57 6.56 -22.23
CA ASP A 73 -21.73 5.41 -23.12
C ASP A 73 -22.50 4.29 -22.40
N SER A 74 -23.80 4.19 -22.70
CA SER A 74 -24.71 3.20 -22.12
C SER A 74 -24.32 1.75 -22.45
N LYS A 75 -23.71 1.49 -23.61
CA LYS A 75 -23.23 0.16 -24.00
C LYS A 75 -22.03 -0.25 -23.16
N LEU A 76 -21.12 0.69 -22.92
CA LEU A 76 -19.97 0.48 -22.03
C LEU A 76 -20.43 0.21 -20.59
N VAL A 77 -21.38 0.99 -20.08
CA VAL A 77 -21.94 0.80 -18.73
C VAL A 77 -22.58 -0.58 -18.60
N ALA A 78 -23.46 -0.96 -19.52
CA ALA A 78 -24.11 -2.27 -19.48
C ALA A 78 -23.11 -3.43 -19.57
N LYS A 79 -22.10 -3.31 -20.43
CA LYS A 79 -21.03 -4.30 -20.55
C LYS A 79 -20.29 -4.48 -19.22
N ARG A 80 -19.93 -3.38 -18.55
CA ARG A 80 -19.23 -3.42 -17.26
C ARG A 80 -20.06 -4.07 -16.15
N ILE A 81 -21.37 -3.79 -16.11
CA ILE A 81 -22.29 -4.46 -15.18
C ILE A 81 -22.25 -5.99 -15.39
N ILE A 82 -22.35 -6.44 -16.64
CA ILE A 82 -22.31 -7.88 -16.98
C ILE A 82 -20.94 -8.50 -16.67
N ASP A 83 -19.85 -7.79 -16.97
CA ASP A 83 -18.49 -8.25 -16.70
C ASP A 83 -18.26 -8.44 -15.19
N ASN A 84 -18.78 -7.51 -14.38
CA ASN A 84 -18.75 -7.60 -12.93
C ASN A 84 -19.54 -8.81 -12.40
N MET A 85 -20.77 -8.99 -12.88
CA MET A 85 -21.62 -10.13 -12.51
C MET A 85 -21.01 -11.48 -12.87
N LYS A 86 -20.20 -11.54 -13.93
CA LYS A 86 -19.53 -12.76 -14.39
C LYS A 86 -18.15 -12.96 -13.75
N GLY A 87 -17.72 -12.08 -12.84
CA GLY A 87 -16.41 -12.18 -12.19
C GLY A 87 -15.22 -11.96 -13.14
N ARG A 88 -15.42 -11.20 -14.23
CA ARG A 88 -14.40 -10.90 -15.24
C ARG A 88 -13.69 -9.57 -15.03
N ASP A 89 -14.04 -8.83 -13.98
CA ASP A 89 -13.41 -7.57 -13.57
C ASP A 89 -12.17 -7.82 -12.66
N ILE A 90 -11.30 -8.77 -13.03
CA ILE A 90 -10.04 -9.06 -12.32
C ILE A 90 -8.87 -8.69 -13.22
#